data_AF-A0A447N350-F1
#
_entry.id   AF-A0A447N350-F1
#
_cell.length_a   1.000
_cell.length_b   1.000
_cell.length_c   1.000
_cell.angle_alpha   90.00
_cell.angle_beta   90.00
_cell.angle_gamma   90.00
#
_symmetry.space_group_name_H-M   'P 1'
#
loop_
_entity.id
_entity.type
_entity.pdbx_description
1 polymer ?
#
loop_
_entity_poly.entity_id
_entity_poly.type
_entity_poly.pdbx_seq_one_letter_code
_entity_poly.pdbx_strand_id
1 'polypeptide(L)' 'MSDGQLKDGTKGVKVDSVEKSSPAAQAGLQKDDVIIGVNRDRISSIAEMRKVMAAKPSIIALQVVRGNENIYLLLR' A
#
# COMPACT_ATOMS: atom_id res chain seq x y z
N MET A 1 -1.02 0.83 10.06
CA MET A 1 -0.15 0.14 9.08
C MET A 1 1.01 -0.44 9.85
N SER A 2 1.40 -1.66 9.51
CA SER A 2 2.55 -2.37 10.08
C SER A 2 3.36 -3.03 8.98
N ASP A 3 4.59 -3.43 9.30
CA ASP A 3 5.29 -4.40 8.45
C ASP A 3 4.44 -5.68 8.36
N GLY A 4 4.43 -6.29 7.17
CA GLY A 4 3.60 -7.45 6.86
C GLY A 4 4.26 -8.39 5.88
N GLN A 5 3.70 -9.59 5.77
CA GLN A 5 4.15 -10.62 4.85
C GLN A 5 2.95 -11.39 4.29
N LEU A 6 2.98 -11.67 2.99
CA LEU A 6 2.04 -12.55 2.30
C LEU A 6 2.37 -14.02 2.57
N LYS A 7 1.41 -14.91 2.25
CA LYS A 7 1.55 -16.36 2.47
C LYS A 7 2.72 -16.99 1.71
N ASP A 8 3.11 -16.41 0.58
CA ASP A 8 4.23 -16.86 -0.26
C ASP A 8 5.60 -16.34 0.23
N GLY A 9 5.62 -15.60 1.34
CA GLY A 9 6.83 -15.01 1.90
C GLY A 9 7.14 -13.60 1.39
N THR A 10 6.36 -13.06 0.45
CA THR A 10 6.53 -11.69 -0.04
C THR A 10 6.29 -10.69 1.07
N LYS A 11 7.29 -9.84 1.35
CA LYS A 11 7.17 -8.76 2.34
C LYS A 11 6.42 -7.56 1.78
N GLY A 12 5.79 -6.80 2.66
CA GLY A 12 5.06 -5.59 2.32
C GLY A 12 4.58 -4.84 3.56
N VAL A 13 3.63 -3.94 3.39
CA VAL A 13 3.02 -3.16 4.46
C VAL A 13 1.55 -3.54 4.59
N LYS A 14 1.16 -4.06 5.76
CA LYS A 14 -0.22 -4.44 6.03
C LYS A 14 -1.06 -3.20 6.39
N VAL A 15 -2.26 -3.12 5.84
CA VAL A 15 -3.25 -2.09 6.15
C VAL A 15 -4.13 -2.55 7.31
N ASP A 16 -3.93 -1.94 8.49
CA ASP A 16 -4.71 -2.27 9.70
C ASP A 16 -6.09 -1.61 9.72
N SER A 17 -6.16 -0.39 9.19
CA SER A 17 -7.35 0.45 9.12
C SER A 17 -7.20 1.46 7.98
N VAL A 18 -8.33 1.96 7.49
CA VAL A 18 -8.39 3.03 6.50
C VAL A 18 -9.35 4.09 7.04
N GLU A 19 -8.87 5.33 7.13
CA GLU A 19 -9.68 6.46 7.57
C GLU A 19 -10.80 6.72 6.56
N LYS A 20 -12.03 6.87 7.07
CA LYS A 20 -13.21 7.17 6.25
C LYS A 20 -13.01 8.51 5.54
N SER A 21 -13.47 8.60 4.29
CA SER A 21 -13.35 9.80 3.45
C SER A 21 -11.91 10.23 3.10
N SER A 22 -10.90 9.43 3.44
CA SER A 22 -9.51 9.69 3.01
C SER A 22 -9.31 9.43 1.51
N PRO A 23 -8.27 10.01 0.88
CA PRO A 23 -7.89 9.67 -0.49
C PRO A 23 -7.65 8.16 -0.68
N ALA A 24 -7.11 7.49 0.34
CA ALA A 24 -6.93 6.04 0.32
C ALA A 24 -8.27 5.28 0.29
N ALA A 25 -9.25 5.70 1.08
CA ALA A 25 -10.60 5.12 1.05
C ALA A 25 -11.29 5.36 -0.31
N GLN A 26 -11.16 6.57 -0.87
CA GLN A 26 -11.72 6.92 -2.18
C GLN A 26 -11.07 6.13 -3.32
N ALA A 27 -9.76 5.87 -3.21
CA ALA A 27 -9.03 5.00 -4.12
C ALA A 27 -9.39 3.52 -3.97
N GLY A 28 -10.17 3.14 -2.95
CA GLY A 28 -10.61 1.77 -2.73
C GLY A 28 -9.65 0.91 -1.90
N LEU A 29 -8.72 1.52 -1.15
CA LEU A 29 -7.87 0.82 -0.18
C LEU A 29 -8.73 0.26 0.96
N GLN A 30 -8.45 -0.96 1.39
CA GLN A 30 -9.22 -1.65 2.41
C GLN A 30 -8.33 -2.20 3.51
N LYS A 31 -8.96 -2.50 4.65
CA LYS A 31 -8.33 -3.28 5.72
C LYS A 31 -7.88 -4.64 5.17
N ASP A 32 -6.75 -5.12 5.68
CA ASP A 32 -6.11 -6.38 5.32
C ASP A 32 -5.50 -6.42 3.90
N ASP A 33 -5.53 -5.31 3.16
CA ASP A 33 -4.65 -5.13 2.00
C ASP A 33 -3.18 -5.18 2.46
N VAL A 34 -2.33 -5.74 1.59
CA VAL A 34 -0.87 -5.71 1.77
C VAL A 34 -0.27 -4.92 0.61
N ILE A 35 0.29 -3.76 0.92
CA ILE A 35 0.96 -2.90 -0.04
C ILE A 35 2.35 -3.50 -0.32
N ILE A 36 2.63 -3.80 -1.58
CA ILE A 36 3.90 -4.40 -2.03
C ILE A 36 4.71 -3.46 -2.94
N GLY A 37 4.12 -2.33 -3.34
CA GLY A 37 4.81 -1.33 -4.15
C GLY A 37 4.13 0.04 -4.16
N VAL A 38 4.92 1.07 -4.46
CA VAL A 38 4.50 2.46 -4.59
C VAL A 38 5.18 3.06 -5.82
N ASN A 39 4.43 3.65 -6.75
CA ASN A 39 4.97 4.35 -7.93
C ASN A 39 5.96 3.53 -8.79
N ARG A 40 5.72 2.21 -8.91
CA ARG A 40 6.57 1.19 -9.57
C ARG A 40 7.80 0.75 -8.76
N ASP A 41 8.04 1.34 -7.60
CA ASP A 41 9.07 0.89 -6.67
C ASP A 41 8.50 -0.19 -5.75
N ARG A 42 9.20 -1.33 -5.65
CA ARG A 42 8.83 -2.39 -4.70
C ARG A 42 9.15 -1.92 -3.29
N ILE A 43 8.23 -2.19 -2.35
CA ILE A 43 8.43 -1.92 -0.93
C ILE A 43 8.31 -3.21 -0.13
N SER A 44 9.09 -3.30 0.95
CA SER A 44 9.14 -4.46 1.83
C SER A 44 8.89 -4.12 3.30
N SER A 45 8.83 -2.83 3.64
CA SER A 45 8.59 -2.34 4.99
C SER A 45 7.93 -0.96 5.02
N ILE A 46 7.38 -0.60 6.17
CA ILE A 46 6.78 0.71 6.43
C ILE A 46 7.83 1.82 6.41
N ALA A 47 9.07 1.51 6.78
CA ALA A 47 10.18 2.45 6.72
C ALA A 47 10.50 2.85 5.27
N GLU A 48 10.54 1.88 4.36
CA GLU A 48 10.71 2.12 2.93
C GLU A 48 9.54 2.91 2.35
N MET A 49 8.31 2.52 2.69
CA MET A 49 7.11 3.25 2.26
C MET A 49 7.16 4.72 2.69
N ARG A 50 7.50 5.01 3.96
CA ARG A 50 7.65 6.38 4.47
C ARG A 50 8.71 7.17 3.71
N LYS A 51 9.82 6.53 3.35
CA LYS A 51 10.89 7.17 2.56
C LYS A 51 10.40 7.57 1.16
N VAL A 52 9.64 6.71 0.48
CA VAL A 52 9.05 7.03 -0.83
C VAL A 52 8.02 8.16 -0.71
N MET A 53 7.15 8.10 0.30
CA MET A 53 6.13 9.12 0.53
C MET A 53 6.71 10.48 0.93
N ALA A 54 7.92 10.53 1.51
CA ALA A 54 8.58 11.78 1.88
C ALA A 54 8.87 12.70 0.68
N ALA A 55 8.95 12.13 -0.53
CA ALA A 55 9.10 12.89 -1.78
C ALA A 55 7.83 13.66 -2.18
N LYS A 56 6.70 13.45 -1.48
CA LYS A 56 5.39 14.09 -1.75
C LYS A 56 5.00 14.08 -3.24
N PRO A 57 4.96 12.90 -3.88
CA PRO A 57 4.55 12.81 -5.27
C PRO A 57 3.10 13.30 -5.43
N SER A 58 2.83 13.97 -6.55
CA SER A 58 1.49 14.49 -6.88
C SER A 58 0.47 13.38 -7.16
N ILE A 59 0.93 12.20 -7.55
CA ILE A 59 0.10 11.01 -7.76
C ILE A 59 0.81 9.83 -7.09
N ILE A 60 0.04 9.02 -6.38
CA ILE A 60 0.53 7.79 -5.74
C ILE A 60 -0.19 6.59 -6.36
N ALA A 61 0.57 5.72 -7.02
CA ALA A 61 0.10 4.42 -7.48
C ALA A 61 0.54 3.34 -6.47
N LEU A 62 -0.40 2.80 -5.71
CA LEU A 62 -0.16 1.68 -4.80
C LEU A 62 -0.38 0.37 -5.56
N GLN A 63 0.56 -0.55 -5.41
CA GLN A 63 0.36 -1.95 -5.76
C GLN A 63 0.02 -2.72 -4.49
N VAL A 64 -1.18 -3.31 -4.45
CA VAL A 64 -1.69 -4.02 -3.27
C VAL A 64 -2.04 -5.45 -3.61
N VAL A 65 -1.89 -6.33 -2.63
CA VAL A 65 -2.44 -7.68 -2.66
C VAL A 65 -3.62 -7.75 -1.71
N ARG A 66 -4.78 -8.14 -2.26
CA ARG A 66 -6.02 -8.35 -1.52
C ARG A 66 -6.45 -9.80 -1.68
N GLY A 67 -6.34 -10.58 -0.61
CA GLY A 67 -6.49 -12.03 -0.68
C GLY A 67 -5.44 -12.64 -1.62
N ASN A 68 -5.86 -12.98 -2.84
CA ASN A 68 -5.00 -13.54 -3.89
C ASN A 68 -4.91 -12.65 -5.13
N GLU A 69 -5.53 -11.47 -5.12
CA GLU A 69 -5.55 -10.55 -6.25
C GLU A 69 -4.47 -9.48 -6.11
N ASN A 70 -3.82 -9.14 -7.23
CA ASN A 70 -2.89 -8.02 -7.33
C ASN A 70 -3.61 -6.84 -7.97
N ILE A 71 -3.77 -5.75 -7.23
CA ILE A 71 -4.60 -4.60 -7.59
C ILE A 71 -3.74 -3.34 -7.58
N TYR A 72 -3.95 -2.46 -8.56
CA TYR A 72 -3.37 -1.12 -8.56
C TYR A 72 -4.41 -0.09 -8.15
N LEU A 73 -4.08 0.71 -7.13
CA LEU A 73 -4.91 1.81 -6.63
C LEU A 73 -4.21 3.14 -6.89
N LEU A 74 -4.92 4.10 -7.47
CA LEU A 74 -4.41 5.43 -7.74
C LEU A 74 -4.99 6.43 -6.74
N LEU A 75 -4.11 7.09 -6.00
CA LEU A 75 -4.45 8.16 -5.08
C LEU A 75 -4.06 9.49 -5.75
N ARG A 76 -5.00 10.43 -5.70
CA ARG A 76 -4.89 11.80 -6.23
C ARG A 76 -5.12 12.80 -5.10
#